data_AF-A0A7H1NS08-F1
#
_entry.id   AF-A0A7H1NS08-F1
#
_cell.length_a   1.000
_cell.length_b   1.000
_cell.length_c   1.000
_cell.angle_alpha   90.00
_cell.angle_beta   90.00
_cell.angle_gamma   90.00
#
_symmetry.space_group_name_H-M   'P 1'
#
loop_
_entity.id
_entity.type
_entity.pdbx_description
1 polymer ?
#
loop_
_entity_poly.entity_id
_entity_poly.type
_entity_poly.pdbx_seq_one_letter_code
_entity_poly.pdbx_strand_id
1 'polypeptide(L)'
;MSGKEIYPSHRGDERKNTEGQHFFWGSFSEEEKITAWLSFFMADKGAAQAKARSYCAEYGTFAELCAAEHEGKVVLFPPTEQTMVQKQVIEEMSIRLLYSHLGDRNVLDSPERIASYFMACLSWQKNEQFRVLFLDENSNLLADKVLFSGTVDFVPVYPRQVALQILSLGAKGIVLVHNHPGGDPTPSKEDDALTRRMRKICILLGCELKDHMIISRGGWVSMAQSGML
;
A
#
# COMPACT_ATOMS: atom_id res chain seq x y z
N MET A 1 -8.95 13.24 37.47
CA MET A 1 -8.79 13.66 36.06
C MET A 1 -7.34 13.39 35.69
N SER A 2 -6.95 12.13 35.51
CA SER A 2 -6.98 11.34 34.27
C SER A 2 -6.15 11.93 33.14
N GLY A 3 -4.93 11.40 33.00
CA GLY A 3 -4.04 11.53 31.86
C GLY A 3 -2.93 10.50 32.05
N LYS A 4 -3.25 9.22 31.82
CA LYS A 4 -2.31 8.10 31.93
C LYS A 4 -1.41 8.06 30.70
N GLU A 5 -0.11 8.01 30.97
CA GLU A 5 0.94 7.53 30.08
C GLU A 5 0.57 6.16 29.50
N ILE A 6 0.76 5.95 28.20
CA ILE A 6 0.61 4.64 27.55
C ILE A 6 1.86 4.37 26.71
N TYR A 7 2.95 4.02 27.40
CA TYR A 7 3.94 3.03 26.94
C TYR A 7 4.62 2.47 28.20
N PRO A 8 4.41 1.19 28.57
CA PRO A 8 5.20 0.58 29.62
C PRO A 8 6.44 -0.09 29.02
N SER A 9 7.61 0.34 29.48
CA SER A 9 8.82 -0.47 29.49
C SER A 9 8.75 -1.48 30.64
N HIS A 10 9.07 -2.76 30.39
CA HIS A 10 10.10 -3.54 31.11
C HIS A 10 9.95 -5.06 30.97
N ARG A 11 11.11 -5.71 31.10
CA ARG A 11 11.36 -7.14 31.23
C ARG A 11 10.48 -7.84 32.28
N GLY A 12 10.04 -9.04 31.91
CA GLY A 12 10.01 -10.25 32.75
C GLY A 12 8.94 -10.36 33.82
N ASP A 13 7.91 -11.18 33.56
CA ASP A 13 7.59 -12.32 34.44
C ASP A 13 6.71 -13.34 33.69
N GLU A 14 7.08 -14.62 33.79
CA GLU A 14 6.28 -15.74 33.33
C GLU A 14 5.20 -16.03 34.37
N ARG A 15 3.91 -15.97 33.98
CA ARG A 15 2.90 -16.86 34.56
C ARG A 15 1.64 -16.94 33.70
N LYS A 16 1.34 -18.20 33.37
CA LYS A 16 0.21 -18.75 32.62
C LYS A 16 -1.12 -18.09 33.00
N ASN A 17 -1.89 -17.69 31.99
CA ASN A 17 -3.32 -17.90 32.05
C ASN A 17 -3.90 -18.23 30.67
N THR A 18 -4.62 -19.34 30.64
CA THR A 18 -5.33 -19.95 29.52
C THR A 18 -6.75 -19.44 29.54
N GLU A 19 -7.19 -18.76 28.47
CA GLU A 19 -8.59 -18.68 28.00
C GLU A 19 -8.71 -17.61 26.91
N GLY A 20 -9.25 -18.00 25.75
CA GLY A 20 -9.60 -17.10 24.65
C GLY A 20 -8.43 -16.59 23.81
N GLN A 21 -7.96 -17.40 22.86
CA GLN A 21 -7.09 -16.91 21.78
C GLN A 21 -7.88 -15.91 20.92
N HIS A 22 -7.91 -14.66 21.34
CA HIS A 22 -8.20 -13.54 20.46
C HIS A 22 -7.07 -13.49 19.42
N PHE A 23 -7.39 -13.96 18.22
CA PHE A 23 -6.51 -13.98 17.06
C PHE A 23 -6.18 -12.53 16.66
N PHE A 24 -5.05 -12.02 17.15
CA PHE A 24 -4.61 -10.65 16.92
C PHE A 24 -3.64 -10.65 15.73
N TRP A 25 -3.99 -9.95 14.64
CA TRP A 25 -3.24 -9.96 13.37
C TRP A 25 -1.78 -9.43 13.42
N GLY A 26 -1.25 -9.09 14.60
CA GLY A 26 0.16 -8.82 14.86
C GLY A 26 0.93 -9.94 15.57
N SER A 27 0.32 -11.10 15.80
CA SER A 27 0.92 -12.19 16.61
C SER A 27 1.84 -13.14 15.84
N PHE A 28 1.88 -13.06 14.51
CA PHE A 28 2.71 -13.95 13.70
C PHE A 28 3.95 -13.20 13.19
N SER A 29 5.11 -13.79 13.45
CA SER A 29 6.37 -13.44 12.80
C SER A 29 6.32 -13.70 11.29
N GLU A 30 7.21 -13.08 10.51
CA GLU A 30 7.33 -13.38 9.08
C GLU A 30 7.63 -14.87 8.82
N GLU A 31 8.43 -15.50 9.70
CA GLU A 31 8.70 -16.94 9.64
C GLU A 31 7.40 -17.74 9.78
N GLU A 32 6.53 -17.40 10.73
CA GLU A 32 5.25 -18.11 10.94
C GLU A 32 4.28 -17.90 9.78
N LYS A 33 4.20 -16.68 9.22
CA LYS A 33 3.38 -16.39 8.04
C LYS A 33 3.84 -17.22 6.84
N ILE A 34 5.14 -17.20 6.55
CA ILE A 34 5.73 -17.95 5.43
C ILE A 34 5.58 -19.46 5.68
N THR A 35 5.78 -19.94 6.90
CA THR A 35 5.60 -21.36 7.25
C THR A 35 4.15 -21.81 7.02
N ALA A 36 3.17 -21.02 7.47
CA ALA A 36 1.75 -21.32 7.26
C ALA A 36 1.40 -21.39 5.77
N TRP A 37 1.94 -20.46 4.97
CA TRP A 37 1.75 -20.47 3.53
C TRP A 37 2.42 -21.68 2.85
N LEU A 38 3.68 -22.00 3.19
CA LEU A 38 4.40 -23.16 2.66
C LEU A 38 3.71 -24.49 3.02
N SER A 39 3.00 -24.54 4.14
CA SER A 39 2.26 -25.73 4.60
C SER A 39 1.10 -26.11 3.67
N PHE A 40 0.65 -25.24 2.76
CA PHE A 40 -0.31 -25.61 1.71
C PHE A 40 0.32 -26.49 0.61
N PHE A 41 1.66 -26.52 0.52
CA PHE A 41 2.39 -27.22 -0.53
C PHE A 41 3.35 -28.30 0.01
N MET A 42 3.78 -28.15 1.26
CA MET A 42 4.75 -29.04 1.91
C MET A 42 4.06 -29.83 3.01
N ALA A 43 4.01 -31.15 2.88
CA ALA A 43 3.42 -32.03 3.89
C ALA A 43 4.23 -32.07 5.20
N ASP A 44 5.56 -31.90 5.10
CA ASP A 44 6.46 -31.87 6.26
C ASP A 44 6.54 -30.45 6.84
N LYS A 45 5.97 -30.27 8.04
CA LYS A 45 5.98 -28.99 8.77
C LYS A 45 7.39 -28.53 9.15
N GLY A 46 8.28 -29.44 9.51
CA GLY A 46 9.67 -29.12 9.86
C GLY A 46 10.45 -28.61 8.66
N ALA A 47 10.25 -29.22 7.50
CA ALA A 47 10.80 -28.76 6.23
C ALA A 47 10.23 -27.38 5.83
N ALA A 48 8.92 -27.16 5.98
CA ALA A 48 8.29 -25.87 5.72
C ALA A 48 8.87 -24.76 6.61
N GLN A 49 9.05 -25.03 7.91
CA GLN A 49 9.62 -24.06 8.84
C GLN A 49 11.12 -23.78 8.55
N ALA A 50 11.91 -24.81 8.26
CA ALA A 50 13.31 -24.64 7.87
C ALA A 50 13.44 -23.78 6.60
N LYS A 51 12.54 -23.99 5.63
CA LYS A 51 12.51 -23.21 4.40
C LYS A 51 12.04 -21.77 4.63
N ALA A 52 11.03 -21.56 5.47
CA ALA A 52 10.58 -20.22 5.88
C ALA A 52 11.72 -19.43 6.53
N ARG A 53 12.51 -20.04 7.42
CA ARG A 53 13.71 -19.42 8.00
C ARG A 53 14.72 -19.00 6.94
N SER A 54 15.00 -19.87 5.98
CA SER A 54 15.88 -19.55 4.84
C SER A 54 15.36 -18.34 4.06
N TYR A 55 14.04 -18.26 3.84
CA TYR A 55 13.44 -17.12 3.12
C TYR A 55 13.44 -15.83 3.92
N CYS A 56 13.17 -15.87 5.22
CA CYS A 56 13.32 -14.69 6.05
C CYS A 56 14.78 -14.19 6.07
N ALA A 57 15.76 -15.10 6.09
CA ALA A 57 17.17 -14.72 6.08
C ALA A 57 17.62 -14.11 4.74
N GLU A 58 17.06 -14.58 3.62
CA GLU A 58 17.44 -14.14 2.28
C GLU A 58 16.65 -12.91 1.80
N TYR A 59 15.34 -12.88 2.05
CA TYR A 59 14.42 -11.88 1.49
C TYR A 59 13.81 -10.96 2.55
N GLY A 60 13.83 -11.33 3.84
CA GLY A 60 13.20 -10.56 4.91
C GLY A 60 11.73 -10.92 5.13
N THR A 61 10.83 -10.25 4.42
CA THR A 61 9.37 -10.37 4.60
C THR A 61 8.70 -11.22 3.54
N PHE A 62 7.46 -11.64 3.78
CA PHE A 62 6.62 -12.31 2.78
C PHE A 62 6.38 -11.43 1.55
N ALA A 63 6.27 -10.11 1.75
CA ALA A 63 6.10 -9.15 0.65
C ALA A 63 7.36 -9.10 -0.23
N GLU A 64 8.55 -9.01 0.38
CA GLU A 64 9.83 -9.06 -0.34
C GLU A 64 10.05 -10.40 -1.04
N LEU A 65 9.68 -11.51 -0.41
CA LEU A 65 9.71 -12.84 -1.03
C LEU A 65 8.80 -12.90 -2.27
N CYS A 66 7.57 -12.38 -2.17
CA CYS A 66 6.61 -12.37 -3.29
C CYS A 66 7.09 -11.50 -4.46
N ALA A 67 7.86 -10.46 -4.19
CA ALA A 67 8.39 -9.56 -5.19
C ALA A 67 9.79 -9.95 -5.71
N ALA A 68 10.44 -10.92 -5.07
CA ALA A 68 11.77 -11.36 -5.44
C ALA A 68 11.77 -11.98 -6.85
N GLU A 69 12.76 -11.60 -7.65
CA GLU A 69 13.01 -12.17 -8.96
C GLU A 69 14.43 -12.73 -9.05
N HIS A 70 14.57 -13.90 -9.67
CA HIS A 70 15.84 -14.50 -10.05
C HIS A 70 15.85 -14.68 -11.57
N GLU A 71 16.85 -14.11 -12.25
CA GLU A 71 16.94 -14.09 -13.72
C GLU A 71 15.67 -13.57 -14.41
N GLY A 72 14.99 -12.59 -13.79
CA GLY A 72 13.74 -12.00 -14.32
C GLY A 72 12.49 -12.87 -14.13
N LYS A 73 12.56 -13.93 -13.32
CA LYS A 73 11.41 -14.77 -12.93
C LYS A 73 11.14 -14.68 -11.44
N VAL A 74 9.88 -14.56 -11.05
CA VAL A 74 9.47 -14.54 -9.64
C VAL A 74 9.96 -15.80 -8.93
N VAL A 75 10.64 -15.65 -7.80
CA VAL A 75 11.14 -16.76 -6.98
C VAL A 75 10.03 -17.21 -6.04
N LEU A 76 9.19 -18.14 -6.48
CA LEU A 76 8.28 -18.86 -5.59
C LEU A 76 8.76 -20.28 -5.36
N PHE A 77 8.53 -20.81 -4.17
CA PHE A 77 8.82 -22.21 -3.88
C PHE A 77 7.68 -22.88 -3.12
N PRO A 78 7.27 -24.08 -3.56
CA PRO A 78 7.71 -24.72 -4.80
C PRO A 78 7.26 -23.89 -6.03
N PRO A 79 8.05 -23.77 -7.11
CA PRO A 79 7.69 -22.95 -8.28
C PRO A 79 6.64 -23.67 -9.14
N THR A 80 5.48 -23.93 -8.53
CA THR A 80 4.36 -24.62 -9.15
C THR A 80 3.34 -23.61 -9.62
N GLU A 81 2.52 -24.03 -10.59
CA GLU A 81 1.34 -23.26 -11.00
C GLU A 81 0.45 -22.92 -9.80
N GLN A 82 0.25 -23.87 -8.88
CA GLN A 82 -0.55 -23.66 -7.68
C GLN A 82 0.00 -22.54 -6.79
N THR A 83 1.32 -22.45 -6.64
CA THR A 83 1.97 -21.40 -5.82
C THR A 83 1.86 -20.02 -6.49
N MET A 84 1.98 -19.96 -7.82
CA MET A 84 1.75 -18.72 -8.58
C MET A 84 0.30 -18.24 -8.46
N VAL A 85 -0.67 -19.14 -8.60
CA VAL A 85 -2.10 -18.82 -8.47
C VAL A 85 -2.43 -18.36 -7.05
N GLN A 86 -1.93 -19.06 -6.02
CA GLN A 86 -2.17 -18.62 -4.63
C GLN A 86 -1.60 -17.24 -4.35
N LYS A 87 -0.40 -16.92 -4.83
CA LYS A 87 0.16 -15.56 -4.73
C LYS A 87 -0.79 -14.53 -5.35
N GLN A 88 -1.21 -14.75 -6.60
CA GLN A 88 -2.10 -13.83 -7.31
C GLN A 88 -3.43 -13.65 -6.57
N VAL A 89 -4.00 -14.73 -6.04
CA VAL A 89 -5.23 -14.69 -5.24
C VAL A 89 -5.01 -13.91 -3.94
N ILE A 90 -3.90 -14.13 -3.22
CA ILE A 90 -3.59 -13.40 -1.99
C ILE A 90 -3.43 -11.90 -2.28
N GLU A 91 -2.72 -11.52 -3.33
CA GLU A 91 -2.54 -10.12 -3.73
C GLU A 91 -3.88 -9.46 -4.08
N GLU A 92 -4.68 -10.12 -4.93
CA GLU A 92 -5.98 -9.63 -5.37
C GLU A 92 -6.96 -9.48 -4.19
N MET A 93 -7.05 -10.49 -3.33
CA MET A 93 -7.88 -10.46 -2.13
C MET A 93 -7.41 -9.39 -1.14
N SER A 94 -6.10 -9.20 -0.98
CA SER A 94 -5.55 -8.15 -0.12
C SER A 94 -5.98 -6.77 -0.61
N ILE A 95 -5.86 -6.52 -1.92
CA ILE A 95 -6.31 -5.27 -2.55
C ILE A 95 -7.82 -5.09 -2.36
N ARG A 96 -8.64 -6.12 -2.61
CA ARG A 96 -10.10 -6.05 -2.41
C ARG A 96 -10.50 -5.76 -0.97
N LEU A 97 -9.87 -6.41 -0.02
CA LEU A 97 -10.13 -6.18 1.40
C LEU A 97 -9.74 -4.75 1.77
N LEU A 98 -8.57 -4.27 1.39
CA LEU A 98 -8.16 -2.89 1.66
C LEU A 98 -9.08 -1.87 0.98
N TYR A 99 -9.50 -2.13 -0.26
CA TYR A 99 -10.43 -1.29 -1.00
C TYR A 99 -11.82 -1.25 -0.37
N SER A 100 -12.35 -2.38 0.12
CA SER A 100 -13.67 -2.42 0.76
C SER A 100 -13.72 -1.58 2.04
N HIS A 101 -12.58 -1.38 2.69
CA HIS A 101 -12.47 -0.48 3.83
C HIS A 101 -12.58 1.01 3.40
N LEU A 102 -12.29 1.35 2.15
CA LEU A 102 -12.45 2.73 1.63
C LEU A 102 -13.90 3.05 1.23
N GLY A 103 -14.73 2.05 0.92
CA GLY A 103 -16.13 2.23 0.56
C GLY A 103 -17.01 2.71 1.73
N ASP A 104 -17.91 3.66 1.46
CA ASP A 104 -18.87 4.29 2.38
C ASP A 104 -18.30 5.10 3.56
N ARG A 105 -17.03 5.53 3.46
CA ARG A 105 -16.39 6.34 4.51
C ARG A 105 -15.60 7.49 3.91
N ASN A 106 -15.40 8.53 4.72
CA ASN A 106 -14.45 9.57 4.39
C ASN A 106 -13.06 8.96 4.26
N VAL A 107 -12.53 9.00 3.05
CA VAL A 107 -11.25 8.40 2.68
C VAL A 107 -10.11 9.03 3.49
N LEU A 108 -10.23 10.33 3.80
CA LEU A 108 -9.21 11.13 4.47
C LEU A 108 -9.15 10.96 6.00
N ASP A 109 -10.08 10.22 6.61
CA ASP A 109 -10.11 10.03 8.08
C ASP A 109 -8.88 9.29 8.62
N SER A 110 -8.19 8.52 7.77
CA SER A 110 -6.91 7.89 8.12
C SER A 110 -6.04 7.77 6.87
N PRO A 111 -5.06 8.67 6.71
CA PRO A 111 -4.04 8.58 5.67
C PRO A 111 -3.32 7.23 5.66
N GLU A 112 -3.17 6.58 6.80
CA GLU A 112 -2.57 5.25 6.94
C GLU A 112 -3.39 4.15 6.25
N ARG A 113 -4.73 4.25 6.28
CA ARG A 113 -5.62 3.29 5.58
C ARG A 113 -5.52 3.46 4.08
N ILE A 114 -5.53 4.70 3.59
CA ILE A 114 -5.32 5.01 2.18
C ILE A 114 -3.92 4.52 1.74
N ALA A 115 -2.90 4.84 2.52
CA ALA A 115 -1.53 4.43 2.25
C ALA A 115 -1.41 2.92 2.22
N SER A 116 -2.04 2.19 3.15
CA SER A 116 -2.02 0.72 3.16
C SER A 116 -2.60 0.13 1.88
N TYR A 117 -3.73 0.69 1.41
CA TYR A 117 -4.31 0.32 0.12
C TYR A 117 -3.36 0.59 -1.05
N PHE A 118 -2.73 1.76 -1.10
CA PHE A 118 -1.80 2.08 -2.18
C PHE A 118 -0.47 1.34 -2.10
N MET A 119 0.03 1.05 -0.90
CA MET A 119 1.20 0.20 -0.72
C MET A 119 0.91 -1.19 -1.31
N ALA A 120 -0.27 -1.76 -1.07
CA ALA A 120 -0.66 -3.04 -1.67
C ALA A 120 -0.79 -2.96 -3.21
N CYS A 121 -1.27 -1.84 -3.75
CA CYS A 121 -1.44 -1.67 -5.20
C CYS A 121 -0.14 -1.35 -5.95
N LEU A 122 0.74 -0.53 -5.36
CA LEU A 122 1.75 0.25 -6.08
C LEU A 122 3.20 0.00 -5.64
N SER A 123 3.46 -0.41 -4.39
CA SER A 123 4.84 -0.45 -3.84
C SER A 123 5.81 -1.34 -4.64
N TRP A 124 5.28 -2.41 -5.26
CA TRP A 124 6.08 -3.37 -6.04
C TRP A 124 5.95 -3.18 -7.55
N GLN A 125 5.25 -2.15 -8.01
CA GLN A 125 5.16 -1.84 -9.44
C GLN A 125 6.51 -1.36 -9.97
N LYS A 126 6.99 -1.99 -11.05
CA LYS A 126 8.29 -1.66 -11.67
C LYS A 126 8.28 -0.35 -12.44
N ASN A 127 7.11 0.00 -12.95
CA ASN A 127 6.90 1.26 -13.66
C ASN A 127 6.16 2.23 -12.75
N GLU A 128 6.41 3.50 -12.96
CA GLU A 128 5.65 4.56 -12.32
C GLU A 128 4.21 4.56 -12.86
N GLN A 129 3.25 4.57 -11.94
CA GLN A 129 1.83 4.70 -12.22
C GLN A 129 1.30 5.93 -11.51
N PHE A 130 0.56 6.75 -12.26
CA PHE A 130 -0.15 7.90 -11.71
C PHE A 130 -1.64 7.58 -11.60
N ARG A 131 -2.13 7.63 -10.38
CA ARG A 131 -3.49 7.31 -9.96
C ARG A 131 -4.14 8.52 -9.32
N VAL A 132 -5.45 8.63 -9.46
CA VAL A 132 -6.25 9.69 -8.85
C VAL A 132 -7.48 9.09 -8.17
N LEU A 133 -7.66 9.40 -6.90
CA LEU A 133 -8.96 9.24 -6.24
C LEU A 133 -9.80 10.48 -6.49
N PHE A 134 -11.05 10.25 -6.86
CA PHE A 134 -12.07 11.28 -7.02
C PHE A 134 -13.05 11.16 -5.87
N LEU A 135 -13.35 12.27 -5.21
CA LEU A 135 -14.11 12.31 -3.97
C LEU A 135 -15.32 13.23 -4.08
N ASP A 136 -16.38 12.90 -3.33
CA ASP A 136 -17.54 13.77 -3.16
C ASP A 136 -17.27 14.90 -2.14
N GLU A 137 -18.29 15.70 -1.85
CA GLU A 137 -18.23 16.81 -0.86
C GLU A 137 -17.95 16.36 0.58
N ASN A 138 -18.25 15.11 0.91
CA ASN A 138 -17.98 14.49 2.21
C ASN A 138 -16.66 13.69 2.21
N SER A 139 -15.86 13.82 1.15
CA SER A 139 -14.62 13.08 0.94
C SER A 139 -14.81 11.56 0.86
N ASN A 140 -16.00 11.08 0.49
CA ASN A 140 -16.24 9.68 0.14
C ASN A 140 -15.72 9.39 -1.26
N LEU A 141 -15.28 8.15 -1.50
CA LEU A 141 -14.74 7.72 -2.78
C LEU A 141 -15.83 7.65 -3.87
N LEU A 142 -15.72 8.48 -4.91
CA LEU A 142 -16.51 8.37 -6.14
C LEU A 142 -15.89 7.40 -7.12
N ALA A 143 -14.56 7.49 -7.32
CA ALA A 143 -13.82 6.62 -8.22
C ALA A 143 -12.34 6.58 -7.86
N ASP A 144 -11.71 5.44 -8.15
CA ASP A 144 -10.27 5.27 -8.15
C ASP A 144 -9.82 4.94 -9.58
N LYS A 145 -8.95 5.78 -10.19
CA LYS A 145 -8.49 5.59 -11.57
C LYS A 145 -6.99 5.70 -11.71
N VAL A 146 -6.37 4.70 -12.33
CA VAL A 146 -5.05 4.84 -12.95
C VAL A 146 -5.22 5.65 -14.23
N LEU A 147 -4.61 6.84 -14.29
CA LEU A 147 -4.72 7.73 -15.46
C LEU A 147 -3.50 7.65 -16.36
N PHE A 148 -2.33 7.38 -15.80
CA PHE A 148 -1.10 7.29 -16.56
C PHE A 148 -0.23 6.14 -16.05
N SER A 149 0.52 5.55 -16.96
CA SER A 149 1.55 4.56 -16.64
C SER A 149 2.77 4.90 -17.48
N GLY A 150 3.92 5.01 -16.82
CA GLY A 150 5.16 5.51 -17.39
C GLY A 150 6.23 4.44 -17.50
N THR A 151 7.48 4.89 -17.53
CA THR A 151 8.67 4.04 -17.44
C THR A 151 9.05 3.84 -15.96
N VAL A 152 10.24 3.29 -15.73
CA VAL A 152 10.83 3.19 -14.38
C VAL A 152 11.14 4.58 -13.79
N ASP A 153 11.46 5.55 -14.66
CA ASP A 153 12.01 6.85 -14.24
C ASP A 153 11.00 8.00 -14.27
N PHE A 154 9.95 7.88 -15.08
CA PHE A 154 9.01 8.98 -15.27
C PHE A 154 7.68 8.57 -15.92
N VAL A 155 6.59 9.21 -15.49
CA VAL A 155 5.28 9.22 -16.18
C VAL A 155 4.84 10.65 -16.56
N PRO A 156 4.56 10.93 -17.85
CA PRO A 156 4.01 12.22 -18.25
C PRO A 156 2.56 12.37 -17.79
N VAL A 157 2.34 13.23 -16.80
CA VAL A 157 1.00 13.59 -16.31
C VAL A 157 0.44 14.76 -17.11
N TYR A 158 -0.76 14.59 -17.68
CA TYR A 158 -1.45 15.64 -18.42
C TYR A 158 -2.62 16.20 -17.60
N PRO A 159 -2.50 17.40 -16.99
CA PRO A 159 -3.54 17.96 -16.12
C PRO A 159 -4.93 18.06 -16.75
N ARG A 160 -4.99 18.24 -18.08
CA ARG A 160 -6.26 18.26 -18.83
C ARG A 160 -7.07 16.97 -18.69
N GLN A 161 -6.41 15.82 -18.60
CA GLN A 161 -7.09 14.53 -18.46
C GLN A 161 -7.65 14.37 -17.04
N VAL A 162 -6.90 14.83 -16.03
CA VAL A 162 -7.41 14.88 -14.66
C VAL A 162 -8.61 15.81 -14.56
N ALA A 163 -8.54 17.01 -15.16
CA ALA A 163 -9.64 17.96 -15.21
C ALA A 163 -10.91 17.40 -15.88
N LEU A 164 -10.76 16.67 -16.99
CA LEU A 164 -11.88 15.98 -17.64
C LEU A 164 -12.57 14.98 -16.69
N GLN A 165 -11.79 14.22 -15.92
CA GLN A 165 -12.33 13.26 -14.96
C GLN A 165 -13.00 13.95 -13.77
N ILE A 166 -12.43 15.04 -13.24
CA ILE A 166 -13.06 15.85 -12.18
C ILE A 166 -14.45 16.28 -12.61
N LEU A 167 -14.57 16.88 -13.80
CA LEU A 167 -15.84 17.36 -14.33
C LEU A 167 -16.81 16.21 -14.63
N SER A 168 -16.32 15.13 -15.26
CA SER A 168 -17.15 13.98 -15.64
C SER A 168 -17.72 13.24 -14.43
N LEU A 169 -17.01 13.19 -13.31
CA LEU A 169 -17.44 12.51 -12.09
C LEU A 169 -18.14 13.45 -11.12
N GLY A 170 -18.17 14.77 -11.38
CA GLY A 170 -18.68 15.77 -10.45
C GLY A 170 -17.87 15.85 -9.15
N ALA A 171 -16.58 15.51 -9.20
CA ALA A 171 -15.73 15.40 -8.02
C ALA A 171 -15.55 16.77 -7.32
N LYS A 172 -15.58 16.75 -5.99
CA LYS A 172 -15.36 17.91 -5.12
C LYS A 172 -13.99 17.89 -4.45
N GLY A 173 -13.38 16.72 -4.37
CA GLY A 173 -12.01 16.53 -3.93
C GLY A 173 -11.27 15.54 -4.82
N ILE A 174 -9.94 15.67 -4.89
CA ILE A 174 -9.07 14.64 -5.46
C ILE A 174 -7.87 14.35 -4.56
N VAL A 175 -7.38 13.12 -4.63
CA VAL A 175 -6.05 12.74 -4.10
C VAL A 175 -5.22 12.23 -5.27
N LEU A 176 -4.07 12.86 -5.50
CA LEU A 176 -3.08 12.41 -6.48
C LEU A 176 -2.19 11.35 -5.85
N VAL A 177 -1.80 10.34 -6.61
CA VAL A 177 -0.98 9.24 -6.11
C VAL A 177 -0.05 8.76 -7.19
N HIS A 178 1.24 8.60 -6.87
CA HIS A 178 2.16 7.86 -7.73
C HIS A 178 3.17 7.06 -6.91
N ASN A 179 3.82 6.12 -7.58
CA ASN A 179 4.88 5.34 -6.97
C ASN A 179 6.27 5.74 -7.47
N HIS A 180 7.26 5.67 -6.58
CA HIS A 180 8.67 5.70 -6.92
C HIS A 180 9.23 4.27 -6.89
N PRO A 181 9.47 3.63 -8.06
CA PRO A 181 10.02 2.28 -8.12
C PRO A 181 11.39 2.15 -7.44
N GLY A 182 12.15 3.25 -7.38
CA GLY A 182 13.47 3.33 -6.74
C GLY A 182 13.45 3.16 -5.21
N GLY A 183 12.28 3.16 -4.57
CA GLY A 183 12.14 2.84 -3.15
C GLY A 183 12.17 4.03 -2.18
N ASP A 184 12.53 5.23 -2.64
CA ASP A 184 12.48 6.47 -1.83
C ASP A 184 11.18 7.25 -2.12
N PRO A 185 10.30 7.47 -1.12
CA PRO A 185 9.06 8.22 -1.32
C PRO A 185 9.25 9.76 -1.25
N THR A 186 10.49 10.25 -1.18
CA THR A 186 10.77 11.70 -1.14
C THR A 186 10.30 12.39 -2.43
N PRO A 187 9.49 13.47 -2.33
CA PRO A 187 9.01 14.21 -3.50
C PRO A 187 10.15 14.84 -4.33
N SER A 188 10.06 14.70 -5.64
CA SER A 188 10.90 15.40 -6.60
C SER A 188 10.47 16.85 -6.81
N LYS A 189 11.26 17.63 -7.54
CA LYS A 189 10.88 19.01 -7.93
C LYS A 189 9.71 19.00 -8.92
N GLU A 190 9.67 17.97 -9.75
CA GLU A 190 8.62 17.71 -10.73
C GLU A 190 7.29 17.43 -10.03
N ASP A 191 7.33 16.68 -8.92
CA ASP A 191 6.16 16.42 -8.06
C ASP A 191 5.61 17.70 -7.44
N ASP A 192 6.48 18.55 -6.86
CA ASP A 192 6.06 19.86 -6.31
C ASP A 192 5.44 20.76 -7.40
N ALA A 193 6.08 20.83 -8.57
CA ALA A 193 5.58 21.61 -9.70
C ALA A 193 4.21 21.10 -10.19
N LEU A 194 4.05 19.78 -10.31
CA LEU A 194 2.80 19.13 -10.68
C LEU A 194 1.70 19.42 -9.64
N THR A 195 2.02 19.25 -8.35
CA THR A 195 1.10 19.48 -7.23
C THR A 195 0.57 20.91 -7.24
N ARG A 196 1.46 21.90 -7.33
CA ARG A 196 1.08 23.33 -7.39
C ARG A 196 0.22 23.65 -8.60
N ARG A 197 0.54 23.05 -9.76
CA ARG A 197 -0.24 23.23 -10.99
C ARG A 197 -1.64 22.62 -10.86
N MET A 198 -1.73 21.40 -10.33
CA MET A 198 -2.99 20.70 -10.11
C MET A 198 -3.87 21.41 -9.10
N ARG A 199 -3.30 21.96 -8.02
CA ARG A 199 -4.02 22.77 -7.03
C ARG A 199 -4.73 23.96 -7.66
N LYS A 200 -4.01 24.74 -8.49
CA LYS A 200 -4.59 25.87 -9.23
C LYS A 200 -5.74 25.44 -10.14
N ILE A 201 -5.59 24.31 -10.83
CA ILE A 201 -6.63 23.76 -11.70
C ILE A 201 -7.85 23.34 -10.88
N CYS A 202 -7.67 22.64 -9.76
CA CYS A 202 -8.77 22.21 -8.91
C CYS A 202 -9.61 23.41 -8.43
N ILE A 203 -8.94 24.48 -7.95
CA ILE A 203 -9.61 25.72 -7.52
C ILE A 203 -10.50 26.29 -8.63
N LEU A 204 -9.99 26.37 -9.86
CA LEU A 204 -10.75 26.89 -11.01
C LEU A 204 -11.96 26.02 -11.39
N LEU A 205 -11.94 24.73 -11.04
CA LEU A 205 -13.01 23.78 -11.33
C LEU A 205 -13.99 23.60 -10.15
N GLY A 206 -13.81 24.34 -9.04
CA GLY A 206 -14.62 24.14 -7.83
C GLY A 206 -14.37 22.79 -7.15
N CYS A 207 -13.13 22.28 -7.26
CA CYS A 207 -12.64 21.05 -6.64
C CYS A 207 -11.45 21.38 -5.72
N GLU A 208 -11.16 20.51 -4.76
CA GLU A 208 -10.01 20.64 -3.88
C GLU A 208 -8.97 19.55 -4.16
N LEU A 209 -7.69 19.91 -4.22
CA LEU A 209 -6.61 18.93 -4.15
C LEU A 209 -6.39 18.61 -2.67
N LYS A 210 -6.90 17.45 -2.23
CA LYS A 210 -6.89 17.03 -0.81
C LYS A 210 -5.52 16.52 -0.38
N ASP A 211 -4.85 15.79 -1.26
CA ASP A 211 -3.49 15.31 -1.00
C ASP A 211 -2.76 14.95 -2.31
N HIS A 212 -1.45 14.81 -2.22
CA HIS A 212 -0.60 14.13 -3.18
C HIS A 212 0.28 13.13 -2.42
N MET A 213 0.01 11.85 -2.63
CA MET A 213 0.69 10.76 -1.94
C MET A 213 1.74 10.11 -2.83
N ILE A 214 2.95 9.98 -2.33
CA ILE A 214 4.05 9.30 -3.01
C ILE A 214 4.30 7.98 -2.30
N ILE A 215 4.28 6.89 -3.05
CA ILE A 215 4.34 5.53 -2.54
C ILE A 215 5.64 4.88 -2.98
N SER A 216 6.33 4.17 -2.09
CA SER A 216 7.52 3.42 -2.44
C SER A 216 7.60 2.12 -1.66
N ARG A 217 8.63 1.31 -1.92
CA ARG A 217 8.93 0.12 -1.08
C ARG A 217 9.33 0.52 0.35
N GLY A 218 10.02 1.64 0.50
CA GLY A 218 10.51 2.15 1.79
C GLY A 218 9.46 2.87 2.63
N GLY A 219 8.26 3.12 2.09
CA GLY A 219 7.17 3.77 2.81
C GLY A 219 6.36 4.69 1.90
N TRP A 220 5.80 5.74 2.48
CA TRP A 220 4.99 6.70 1.74
C TRP A 220 5.12 8.10 2.35
N VAL A 221 4.82 9.11 1.54
CA VAL A 221 4.77 10.52 1.96
C VAL A 221 3.43 11.11 1.53
N SER A 222 2.78 11.83 2.45
CA SER A 222 1.69 12.75 2.15
C SER A 222 2.23 14.17 2.05
N MET A 223 2.05 14.80 0.89
CA MET A 223 2.44 16.21 0.71
C MET A 223 1.57 17.16 1.55
N ALA A 224 0.30 16.79 1.83
CA ALA A 224 -0.56 17.51 2.78
C ALA A 224 0.03 17.51 4.19
N GLN A 225 0.36 16.32 4.73
CA GLN A 225 0.93 16.19 6.07
C GLN A 225 2.32 16.82 6.18
N SER A 226 3.08 16.84 5.08
CA SER A 226 4.42 17.43 5.02
C SER A 226 4.41 18.96 4.85
N GLY A 227 3.24 19.61 4.79
CA GLY A 227 3.13 21.06 4.62
C GLY A 227 3.55 21.57 3.23
N MET A 228 3.53 20.71 2.22
CA MET A 228 3.89 21.03 0.82
C MET A 228 2.67 21.33 -0.05
N LEU A 229 1.48 21.35 0.55
CA LEU A 229 0.18 21.62 -0.08
C LEU A 229 -0.32 23.04 0.16
#